data_AF-A0A377G7W4-F1
#
_entry.id   AF-A0A377G7W4-F1
#
_cell.length_a   1.000
_cell.length_b   1.000
_cell.length_c   1.000
_cell.angle_alpha   90.00
_cell.angle_beta   90.00
_cell.angle_gamma   90.00
#
_symmetry.space_group_name_H-M   'P 1'
#
loop_
_entity.id
_entity.type
_entity.pdbx_description
1 polymer ?
#
loop_
_entity_poly.entity_id
_entity_poly.type
_entity_poly.pdbx_seq_one_letter_code
_entity_poly.pdbx_strand_id
1 'polypeptide(L)'
;MSPQEEALWQAVAEKNYGKVENLIKEYPELVNAVNTNGRTLLIRLVLAVVPPLELIKFIAKQPNLSFENPSPEATQTTMGAILSTGRPEILEIFANDPRIVFDGDKLTYVTAKKNMDNAKQAKLENYTRMFHIIRDASIRYAIAQDDPTILEKLEKAGDNLAQKLSDGKLPVRLITRESPAPRAKIWFQSQIGKSGVSIAAHSESFFNHAQEMQKAEAQMDELDEDKIQKEEGLLNRTYNSALETMGRVASYFSLSS
;
A
#
# COMPACT_ATOMS: atom_id res chain seq x y z
N MET A 1 -29.12 22.70 7.54
CA MET A 1 -28.30 22.07 8.58
C MET A 1 -29.26 21.40 9.54
N SER A 2 -28.98 20.16 9.93
CA SER A 2 -29.81 19.42 10.88
C SER A 2 -29.57 19.88 12.33
N PRO A 3 -30.50 19.65 13.27
CA PRO A 3 -30.32 20.03 14.68
C PRO A 3 -29.03 19.45 15.30
N GLN A 4 -28.67 18.22 14.93
CA GLN A 4 -27.46 17.56 15.41
C GLN A 4 -26.18 18.19 14.82
N GLU A 5 -26.19 18.63 13.56
CA GLU A 5 -25.08 19.36 12.96
C GLU A 5 -24.92 20.75 13.60
N GLU A 6 -26.01 21.45 13.89
CA GLU A 6 -25.96 22.73 14.61
C GLU A 6 -25.35 22.56 16.00
N ALA A 7 -25.79 21.53 16.75
CA ALA A 7 -25.24 21.20 18.06
C ALA A 7 -23.74 20.83 18.00
N LEU A 8 -23.32 20.12 16.95
CA LEU A 8 -21.91 19.78 16.69
C LEU A 8 -21.08 21.06 16.51
N TRP A 9 -21.49 21.94 15.60
CA TRP A 9 -20.73 23.16 15.31
C TRP A 9 -20.71 24.14 16.48
N GLN A 10 -21.80 24.20 17.25
CA GLN A 10 -21.82 24.93 18.52
C GLN A 10 -20.80 24.35 19.51
N ALA A 11 -20.76 23.03 19.70
CA ALA A 11 -19.79 22.39 20.60
C ALA A 11 -18.34 22.62 20.14
N VAL A 12 -18.08 22.60 18.83
CA VAL A 12 -16.75 22.94 18.27
C VAL A 12 -16.39 24.41 18.54
N ALA A 13 -17.33 25.34 18.39
CA ALA A 13 -17.11 26.77 18.64
C ALA A 13 -16.83 27.05 20.13
N GLU A 14 -17.55 26.37 21.02
CA GLU A 14 -17.38 26.43 22.49
C GLU A 14 -16.17 25.63 22.99
N LYS A 15 -15.47 24.90 22.08
CA LYS A 15 -14.37 23.98 22.40
C LYS A 15 -14.77 22.87 23.39
N ASN A 16 -16.04 22.50 23.43
CA ASN A 16 -16.55 21.40 24.22
C ASN A 16 -16.37 20.06 23.48
N TYR A 17 -15.12 19.60 23.39
CA TYR A 17 -14.77 18.42 22.59
C TYR A 17 -15.35 17.11 23.13
N GLY A 18 -15.61 17.01 24.44
CA GLY A 18 -16.33 15.86 25.00
C GLY A 18 -17.76 15.74 24.45
N LYS A 19 -18.45 16.88 24.28
CA LYS A 19 -19.77 16.91 23.62
C LYS A 19 -19.67 16.55 22.13
N VAL A 20 -18.61 16.98 21.44
CA VAL A 20 -18.36 16.58 20.04
C VAL A 20 -18.21 15.06 19.91
N GLU A 21 -17.42 14.43 20.78
CA GLU A 21 -17.27 12.97 20.76
C GLU A 21 -18.60 12.24 21.02
N ASN A 22 -19.38 12.71 21.99
CA ASN A 22 -20.68 12.10 22.31
C ASN A 22 -21.67 12.22 21.14
N LEU A 23 -21.71 13.39 20.50
CA LEU A 23 -22.55 13.60 19.31
C LEU A 23 -22.15 12.66 18.17
N ILE A 24 -20.86 12.44 17.92
CA ILE A 24 -20.40 11.48 16.88
C ILE A 24 -20.74 10.04 17.27
N LYS A 25 -20.68 9.67 18.56
CA LYS A 25 -21.08 8.33 19.01
C LYS A 25 -22.58 8.08 18.81
N GLU A 26 -23.40 9.11 19.02
CA GLU A 26 -24.85 9.04 18.83
C GLU A 26 -25.26 9.13 17.35
N TYR A 27 -24.53 9.94 16.57
CA TYR A 27 -24.78 10.24 15.16
C TYR A 27 -23.47 10.11 14.36
N PRO A 28 -23.06 8.88 13.98
CA PRO A 28 -21.76 8.62 13.36
C PRO A 28 -21.49 9.41 12.08
N GLU A 29 -22.51 9.74 11.30
CA GLU A 29 -22.40 10.54 10.08
C GLU A 29 -21.79 11.93 10.32
N LEU A 30 -21.89 12.46 11.54
CA LEU A 30 -21.34 13.75 11.92
C LEU A 30 -19.81 13.82 11.85
N VAL A 31 -19.11 12.68 11.79
CA VAL A 31 -17.66 12.66 11.60
C VAL A 31 -17.23 13.38 10.31
N ASN A 32 -18.10 13.38 9.29
CA ASN A 32 -17.87 14.02 8.00
C ASN A 32 -18.67 15.33 7.85
N ALA A 33 -19.23 15.87 8.92
CA ALA A 33 -20.04 17.09 8.85
C ALA A 33 -19.25 18.23 8.19
N VAL A 34 -19.94 19.02 7.37
CA VAL A 34 -19.38 20.16 6.64
C VAL A 34 -20.01 21.43 7.18
N ASN A 35 -19.19 22.44 7.48
CA ASN A 35 -19.69 23.73 7.93
C ASN A 35 -20.11 24.62 6.75
N THR A 36 -20.66 25.80 7.06
CA THR A 36 -21.12 26.78 6.05
C THR A 36 -20.01 27.30 5.13
N ASN A 37 -18.73 27.08 5.46
CA ASN A 37 -17.57 27.47 4.65
C ASN A 37 -17.00 26.30 3.83
N GLY A 38 -17.74 25.19 3.70
CA GLY A 38 -17.30 24.02 2.95
C GLY A 38 -16.15 23.24 3.60
N ARG A 39 -15.89 23.44 4.90
CA ARG A 39 -14.84 22.71 5.63
C ARG A 39 -15.43 21.55 6.41
N THR A 40 -14.87 20.36 6.21
CA THR A 40 -15.18 19.19 7.04
C THR A 40 -14.77 19.44 8.51
N LEU A 41 -15.38 18.70 9.43
CA LEU A 41 -15.02 18.70 10.85
C LEU A 41 -13.52 18.50 11.05
N LEU A 42 -12.94 17.48 10.40
CA LEU A 42 -11.52 17.18 10.52
C LEU A 42 -10.64 18.34 10.04
N ILE A 43 -10.93 18.94 8.88
CA ILE A 43 -10.20 20.12 8.39
C ILE A 43 -10.29 21.27 9.39
N ARG A 44 -11.47 21.51 9.97
CA ARG A 44 -11.69 22.59 10.95
C ARG A 44 -10.87 22.39 12.23
N LEU A 45 -10.71 21.16 12.68
CA LEU A 45 -9.94 20.81 13.88
C LEU A 45 -8.43 20.85 13.64
N VAL A 46 -7.97 20.32 12.50
CA VAL A 46 -6.56 20.33 12.09
C VAL A 46 -6.03 21.76 11.93
N LEU A 47 -6.85 22.67 11.39
CA LEU A 47 -6.48 24.07 11.22
C LEU A 47 -6.70 24.95 12.46
N ALA A 48 -7.13 24.39 13.60
CA ALA A 48 -7.25 25.18 14.82
C ALA A 48 -5.88 25.68 15.29
N VAL A 49 -5.84 26.85 15.94
CA VAL A 49 -4.59 27.41 16.51
C VAL A 49 -3.93 26.42 17.47
N VAL A 50 -4.75 25.77 18.29
CA VAL A 50 -4.39 24.65 19.16
C VAL A 50 -5.26 23.45 18.76
N PRO A 51 -4.77 22.55 17.91
CA PRO A 51 -5.52 21.37 17.47
C PRO A 51 -5.82 20.41 18.64
N PRO A 52 -7.08 19.97 18.81
CA PRO A 52 -7.44 19.02 19.86
C PRO A 52 -7.04 17.60 19.46
N LEU A 53 -5.78 17.22 19.72
CA LEU A 53 -5.20 15.96 19.23
C LEU A 53 -5.98 14.71 19.66
N GLU A 54 -6.54 14.66 20.87
CA GLU A 54 -7.34 13.52 21.32
C GLU A 54 -8.63 13.36 20.52
N LEU A 55 -9.31 14.46 20.23
CA LEU A 55 -10.49 14.44 19.36
C LEU A 55 -10.11 14.03 17.92
N ILE A 56 -8.98 14.51 17.40
CA ILE A 56 -8.48 14.10 16.07
C ILE A 56 -8.17 12.59 16.05
N LYS A 57 -7.54 12.04 17.10
CA LYS A 57 -7.31 10.60 17.25
C LYS A 57 -8.61 9.81 17.33
N PHE A 58 -9.62 10.33 18.03
CA PHE A 58 -10.95 9.72 18.10
C PHE A 58 -11.61 9.68 16.71
N ILE A 59 -11.56 10.79 15.97
CA ILE A 59 -12.09 10.91 14.61
C ILE A 59 -11.37 9.97 13.64
N ALA A 60 -10.03 9.88 13.73
CA ALA A 60 -9.21 9.03 12.86
C ALA A 60 -9.59 7.54 12.93
N LYS A 61 -10.14 7.10 14.06
CA LYS A 61 -10.59 5.72 14.29
C LYS A 61 -12.00 5.44 13.77
N GLN A 62 -12.74 6.45 13.31
CA GLN A 62 -14.10 6.24 12.84
C GLN A 62 -14.10 5.52 11.48
N PRO A 63 -14.85 4.41 11.33
CA PRO A 63 -14.81 3.60 10.11
C PRO A 63 -15.40 4.34 8.90
N ASN A 64 -16.33 5.27 9.13
CA ASN A 64 -16.99 6.06 8.11
C ASN A 64 -16.29 7.39 7.81
N LEU A 65 -15.14 7.69 8.44
CA LEU A 65 -14.38 8.90 8.13
C LEU A 65 -14.00 8.94 6.63
N SER A 66 -14.30 10.06 5.97
CA SER A 66 -13.89 10.33 4.60
C SER A 66 -12.81 11.41 4.58
N PHE A 67 -11.81 11.20 3.72
CA PHE A 67 -10.79 12.21 3.42
C PHE A 67 -11.20 13.12 2.27
N GLU A 68 -12.18 12.68 1.48
CA GLU A 68 -12.79 13.46 0.42
C GLU A 68 -13.67 14.56 1.00
N ASN A 69 -13.61 15.75 0.41
CA ASN A 69 -14.49 16.84 0.77
C ASN A 69 -15.63 16.91 -0.26
N PRO A 70 -16.87 16.59 0.11
CA PRO A 70 -17.99 16.58 -0.83
C PRO A 70 -18.47 17.99 -1.21
N SER A 71 -18.00 19.04 -0.53
CA SER A 71 -18.43 20.41 -0.77
C SER A 71 -17.82 20.97 -2.07
N PRO A 72 -18.65 21.50 -2.99
CA PRO A 72 -18.14 22.20 -4.17
C PRO A 72 -17.40 23.51 -3.82
N GLU A 73 -17.61 24.05 -2.62
CA GLU A 73 -16.91 25.22 -2.06
C GLU A 73 -15.57 24.88 -1.38
N ALA A 74 -15.17 23.60 -1.39
CA ALA A 74 -13.94 23.16 -0.75
C ALA A 74 -12.70 23.83 -1.36
N THR A 75 -12.00 24.63 -0.56
CA THR A 75 -10.75 25.29 -0.97
C THR A 75 -9.51 24.42 -0.77
N GLN A 76 -9.64 23.31 -0.04
CA GLN A 76 -8.57 22.36 0.22
C GLN A 76 -9.13 20.99 0.61
N THR A 77 -8.33 19.97 0.36
CA THR A 77 -8.58 18.59 0.78
C THR A 77 -8.12 18.36 2.21
N THR A 78 -8.49 17.22 2.80
CA THR A 78 -8.04 16.84 4.15
C THR A 78 -6.52 16.71 4.22
N MET A 79 -5.90 16.04 3.23
CA MET A 79 -4.44 15.93 3.17
C MET A 79 -3.76 17.26 2.90
N GLY A 80 -4.30 18.09 2.02
CA GLY A 80 -3.82 19.45 1.82
C GLY A 80 -3.83 20.26 3.12
N ALA A 81 -4.92 20.18 3.89
CA ALA A 81 -5.04 20.84 5.18
C ALA A 81 -3.99 20.33 6.18
N ILE A 82 -3.87 19.02 6.38
CA ILE A 82 -2.88 18.40 7.28
C ILE A 82 -1.47 18.83 6.88
N LEU A 83 -1.09 18.65 5.61
CA LEU A 83 0.23 19.01 5.11
C LEU A 83 0.54 20.50 5.26
N SER A 84 -0.44 21.38 5.06
CA SER A 84 -0.23 22.83 5.17
C SER A 84 0.17 23.30 6.57
N THR A 85 -0.19 22.54 7.62
CA THR A 85 0.06 22.94 9.01
C THR A 85 1.55 22.94 9.38
N GLY A 86 2.36 22.07 8.77
CA GLY A 86 3.71 21.79 9.24
C GLY A 86 3.73 21.17 10.64
N ARG A 87 2.71 20.36 10.99
CA ARG A 87 2.52 19.68 12.27
C ARG A 87 2.62 18.16 12.11
N PRO A 88 3.82 17.56 12.21
CA PRO A 88 3.98 16.11 12.05
C PRO A 88 3.16 15.31 13.06
N GLU A 89 2.94 15.83 14.26
CA GLU A 89 2.15 15.17 15.32
C GLU A 89 0.69 14.90 14.91
N ILE A 90 0.13 15.70 14.00
CA ILE A 90 -1.20 15.45 13.44
C ILE A 90 -1.13 14.35 12.40
N LEU A 91 -0.15 14.41 11.50
CA LEU A 91 -0.01 13.42 10.43
C LEU A 91 0.30 12.02 11.00
N GLU A 92 1.03 11.94 12.11
CA GLU A 92 1.36 10.68 12.78
C GLU A 92 0.14 9.90 13.25
N ILE A 93 -0.96 10.59 13.56
CA ILE A 93 -2.25 9.95 13.90
C ILE A 93 -2.73 9.07 12.75
N PHE A 94 -2.38 9.42 11.51
CA PHE A 94 -2.81 8.76 10.29
C PHE A 94 -1.68 7.98 9.60
N ALA A 95 -0.50 7.81 10.21
CA ALA A 95 0.67 7.25 9.54
C ALA A 95 0.47 5.84 8.94
N ASN A 96 -0.45 5.06 9.51
CA ASN A 96 -0.81 3.71 9.03
C ASN A 96 -2.11 3.68 8.22
N ASP A 97 -2.71 4.84 7.95
CA ASP A 97 -3.97 4.96 7.24
C ASP A 97 -3.71 5.08 5.73
N PRO A 98 -4.16 4.13 4.90
CA PRO A 98 -3.92 4.17 3.45
C PRO A 98 -4.49 5.43 2.79
N ARG A 99 -5.47 6.10 3.41
CA ARG A 99 -6.09 7.33 2.89
C ARG A 99 -5.11 8.50 2.79
N ILE A 100 -3.95 8.46 3.46
CA ILE A 100 -2.95 9.54 3.36
C ILE A 100 -2.11 9.47 2.09
N VAL A 101 -2.11 8.35 1.37
CA VAL A 101 -1.25 8.12 0.21
C VAL A 101 -1.68 8.96 -0.99
N PHE A 102 -2.98 9.20 -1.11
CA PHE A 102 -3.58 9.92 -2.20
C PHE A 102 -4.34 11.17 -1.73
N ASP A 103 -4.32 12.18 -2.57
CA ASP A 103 -5.09 13.40 -2.44
C ASP A 103 -5.90 13.58 -3.74
N GLY A 104 -7.11 13.01 -3.75
CA GLY A 104 -7.81 12.69 -5.00
C GLY A 104 -6.98 11.71 -5.84
N ASP A 105 -6.77 12.01 -7.11
CA ASP A 105 -5.98 11.16 -8.02
C ASP A 105 -4.46 11.35 -7.91
N LYS A 106 -4.01 12.29 -7.06
CA LYS A 106 -2.60 12.68 -6.96
C LYS A 106 -1.92 11.99 -5.78
N LEU A 107 -0.66 11.60 -5.93
CA LEU A 107 0.13 11.13 -4.79
C LEU A 107 0.40 12.29 -3.84
N THR A 108 0.03 12.11 -2.56
CA THR A 108 0.32 13.05 -1.48
C THR A 108 1.83 13.30 -1.34
N TYR A 109 2.67 12.32 -1.72
CA TYR A 109 4.13 12.44 -1.78
C TYR A 109 4.59 13.71 -2.50
N VAL A 110 3.98 14.03 -3.65
CA VAL A 110 4.36 15.19 -4.47
C VAL A 110 4.12 16.50 -3.70
N THR A 111 2.97 16.61 -3.03
CA THR A 111 2.63 17.78 -2.21
C THR A 111 3.53 17.88 -0.99
N ALA A 112 3.80 16.76 -0.31
CA ALA A 112 4.69 16.73 0.86
C ALA A 112 6.12 17.14 0.49
N LYS A 113 6.65 16.60 -0.61
CA LYS A 113 7.98 16.98 -1.15
C LYS A 113 8.03 18.47 -1.46
N LYS A 114 7.04 19.01 -2.18
CA LYS A 114 6.97 20.44 -2.49
C LYS A 114 6.93 21.29 -1.23
N ASN A 115 6.20 20.89 -0.19
CA ASN A 115 6.14 21.63 1.06
C ASN A 115 7.48 21.60 1.82
N MET A 116 8.18 20.46 1.82
CA MET A 116 9.53 20.33 2.36
C MET A 116 10.53 21.19 1.59
N ASP A 117 10.55 21.11 0.26
CA ASP A 117 11.47 21.87 -0.61
C ASP A 117 11.29 23.40 -0.45
N ASN A 118 10.07 23.86 -0.16
CA ASN A 118 9.75 25.27 0.05
C ASN A 118 9.70 25.69 1.53
N ALA A 119 10.03 24.80 2.45
CA ALA A 119 9.93 25.10 3.88
C ALA A 119 10.97 26.15 4.29
N LYS A 120 10.52 27.16 5.04
CA LYS A 120 11.44 28.07 5.73
C LYS A 120 12.23 27.31 6.78
N GLN A 121 13.47 27.72 7.04
CA GLN A 121 14.38 27.06 7.98
C GLN A 121 13.76 26.74 9.34
N ALA A 122 12.95 27.65 9.91
CA ALA A 122 12.26 27.46 11.19
C ALA A 122 11.23 26.32 11.21
N LYS A 123 10.77 25.83 10.05
CA LYS A 123 9.79 24.73 9.92
C LYS A 123 10.34 23.54 9.13
N LEU A 124 11.58 23.61 8.65
CA LEU A 124 12.14 22.61 7.75
C LEU A 124 12.11 21.22 8.40
N GLU A 125 12.52 21.09 9.65
CA GLU A 125 12.50 19.82 10.39
C GLU A 125 11.11 19.19 10.43
N ASN A 126 10.07 19.98 10.70
CA ASN A 126 8.69 19.50 10.73
C ASN A 126 8.23 19.00 9.36
N TYR A 127 8.48 19.77 8.29
CA TYR A 127 8.09 19.35 6.94
C TYR A 127 8.90 18.15 6.46
N THR A 128 10.17 18.02 6.83
CA THR A 128 10.99 16.83 6.58
C THR A 128 10.40 15.60 7.26
N ARG A 129 10.01 15.70 8.53
CA ARG A 129 9.35 14.60 9.25
C ARG A 129 8.03 14.21 8.59
N MET A 130 7.22 15.19 8.19
CA MET A 130 5.98 14.92 7.46
C MET A 130 6.22 14.26 6.11
N PHE A 131 7.23 14.71 5.36
CA PHE A 131 7.63 14.11 4.10
C PHE A 131 8.03 12.63 4.29
N HIS A 132 8.83 12.32 5.30
CA HIS A 132 9.21 10.94 5.59
C HIS A 132 8.02 10.05 5.96
N ILE A 133 7.04 10.55 6.71
CA ILE A 133 5.81 9.80 7.01
C ILE A 133 5.05 9.47 5.72
N ILE A 134 4.83 10.46 4.86
CA ILE A 134 4.13 10.25 3.58
C ILE A 134 4.91 9.31 2.65
N ARG A 135 6.23 9.46 2.57
CA ARG A 135 7.10 8.59 1.78
C ARG A 135 6.98 7.15 2.23
N ASP A 136 7.16 6.90 3.52
CA ASP A 136 7.08 5.55 4.10
C ASP A 136 5.70 4.93 3.88
N ALA A 137 4.63 5.69 4.12
CA ALA A 137 3.26 5.24 3.88
C ALA A 137 3.01 4.89 2.41
N SER A 138 3.47 5.73 1.48
CA SER A 138 3.29 5.53 0.04
C SER A 138 4.01 4.27 -0.46
N ILE A 139 5.25 4.03 0.00
CA ILE A 139 6.03 2.84 -0.36
C ILE A 139 5.39 1.58 0.23
N ARG A 140 5.03 1.61 1.51
CA ARG A 140 4.36 0.48 2.19
C ARG A 140 3.04 0.15 1.51
N TYR A 141 2.26 1.15 1.15
CA TYR A 141 1.01 0.97 0.44
C TYR A 141 1.21 0.35 -0.94
N ALA A 142 2.17 0.85 -1.73
CA ALA A 142 2.49 0.30 -3.05
C ALA A 142 2.85 -1.19 -2.98
N ILE A 143 3.64 -1.58 -1.98
CA ILE A 143 4.04 -2.98 -1.77
C ILE A 143 2.85 -3.82 -1.27
N ALA A 144 2.08 -3.31 -0.30
CA ALA A 144 0.92 -4.02 0.24
C ALA A 144 -0.18 -4.27 -0.81
N GLN A 145 -0.33 -3.38 -1.78
CA GLN A 145 -1.28 -3.53 -2.90
C GLN A 145 -0.69 -4.27 -4.10
N ASP A 146 0.59 -4.67 -4.04
CA ASP A 146 1.35 -5.19 -5.18
C ASP A 146 1.18 -4.33 -6.45
N ASP A 147 1.24 -3.00 -6.28
CA ASP A 147 0.99 -2.02 -7.31
C ASP A 147 2.28 -1.27 -7.70
N PRO A 148 2.99 -1.74 -8.74
CA PRO A 148 4.21 -1.08 -9.20
C PRO A 148 3.95 0.31 -9.80
N THR A 149 2.71 0.65 -10.19
CA THR A 149 2.42 1.98 -10.77
C THR A 149 2.65 3.09 -9.75
N ILE A 150 2.44 2.82 -8.46
CA ILE A 150 2.73 3.76 -7.38
C ILE A 150 4.24 3.92 -7.21
N LEU A 151 5.01 2.83 -7.30
CA LEU A 151 6.48 2.87 -7.25
C LEU A 151 7.06 3.68 -8.41
N GLU A 152 6.54 3.49 -9.62
CA GLU A 152 6.92 4.29 -10.80
C GLU A 152 6.60 5.78 -10.60
N LYS A 153 5.43 6.11 -10.03
CA LYS A 153 5.06 7.49 -9.75
C LYS A 153 5.98 8.11 -8.68
N LEU A 154 6.39 7.36 -7.66
CA LEU A 154 7.35 7.81 -6.65
C LEU A 154 8.74 8.07 -7.25
N GLU A 155 9.25 7.14 -8.08
CA GLU A 155 10.51 7.31 -8.81
C GLU A 155 10.48 8.55 -9.71
N LYS A 156 9.41 8.71 -10.52
CA LYS A 156 9.21 9.89 -11.39
C LYS A 156 9.10 11.19 -10.60
N ALA A 157 8.60 11.14 -9.37
CA ALA A 157 8.55 12.28 -8.45
C ALA A 157 9.89 12.55 -7.74
N GLY A 158 10.93 11.77 -8.05
CA GLY A 158 12.30 11.93 -7.56
C GLY A 158 12.58 11.23 -6.24
N ASP A 159 11.78 10.24 -5.84
CA ASP A 159 12.13 9.41 -4.67
C ASP A 159 13.34 8.51 -4.97
N ASN A 160 14.19 8.32 -3.96
CA ASN A 160 15.23 7.29 -3.98
C ASN A 160 14.72 6.02 -3.31
N LEU A 161 14.16 5.10 -4.08
CA LEU A 161 13.62 3.83 -3.58
C LEU A 161 14.71 2.84 -3.11
N ALA A 162 16.00 3.17 -3.25
CA ALA A 162 17.10 2.47 -2.58
C ALA A 162 17.38 2.99 -1.16
N GLN A 163 16.85 4.15 -0.78
CA GLN A 163 17.03 4.70 0.55
C GLN A 163 16.14 3.96 1.54
N LYS A 164 16.72 3.67 2.72
CA LYS A 164 15.99 3.09 3.85
C LYS A 164 14.77 3.92 4.22
N LEU A 165 13.73 3.24 4.66
CA LEU A 165 12.57 3.83 5.32
C LEU A 165 12.98 4.37 6.71
N SER A 166 12.07 5.07 7.36
CA SER A 166 12.31 5.66 8.69
C SER A 166 12.57 4.61 9.77
N ASP A 167 12.13 3.37 9.58
CA ASP A 167 12.43 2.23 10.44
C ASP A 167 13.76 1.51 10.11
N GLY A 168 14.54 2.06 9.17
CA GLY A 168 15.82 1.52 8.73
C GLY A 168 15.72 0.36 7.73
N LYS A 169 14.51 -0.10 7.36
CA LYS A 169 14.34 -1.17 6.36
C LYS A 169 14.46 -0.63 4.94
N LEU A 170 15.05 -1.43 4.05
CA LEU A 170 14.99 -1.14 2.63
C LEU A 170 13.58 -1.46 2.09
N PRO A 171 13.01 -0.66 1.18
CA PRO A 171 11.70 -0.93 0.58
C PRO A 171 11.51 -2.36 0.07
N VAL A 172 12.47 -2.88 -0.70
CA VAL A 172 12.43 -4.25 -1.24
C VAL A 172 12.34 -5.34 -0.16
N ARG A 173 12.85 -5.07 1.06
CA ARG A 173 12.82 -6.02 2.19
C ARG A 173 11.45 -6.10 2.87
N LEU A 174 10.49 -5.25 2.49
CA LEU A 174 9.10 -5.38 2.92
C LEU A 174 8.38 -6.53 2.21
N ILE A 175 8.92 -7.00 1.08
CA ILE A 175 8.40 -8.15 0.35
C ILE A 175 8.95 -9.41 1.00
N THR A 176 8.07 -10.15 1.69
CA THR A 176 8.44 -11.39 2.39
C THR A 176 7.59 -12.56 1.90
N ARG A 177 7.87 -13.76 2.42
CA ARG A 177 7.05 -14.94 2.13
C ARG A 177 5.64 -14.80 2.70
N GLU A 178 5.51 -14.14 3.85
CA GLU A 178 4.27 -13.91 4.57
C GLU A 178 3.46 -12.74 3.99
N SER A 179 4.12 -11.82 3.29
CA SER A 179 3.51 -10.68 2.60
C SER A 179 4.08 -10.56 1.18
N PRO A 180 3.74 -11.49 0.26
CA PRO A 180 4.27 -11.51 -1.08
C PRO A 180 3.73 -10.33 -1.90
N ALA A 181 4.59 -9.74 -2.73
CA ALA A 181 4.26 -8.67 -3.67
C ALA A 181 5.03 -8.93 -4.99
N PRO A 182 4.60 -9.90 -5.81
CA PRO A 182 5.35 -10.34 -6.98
C PRO A 182 5.54 -9.25 -8.05
N ARG A 183 4.54 -8.41 -8.31
CA ARG A 183 4.66 -7.32 -9.30
C ARG A 183 5.60 -6.23 -8.81
N ALA A 184 5.50 -5.84 -7.55
CA ALA A 184 6.44 -4.90 -6.92
C ALA A 184 7.86 -5.46 -6.91
N LYS A 185 8.02 -6.77 -6.65
CA LYS A 185 9.32 -7.46 -6.69
C LYS A 185 9.94 -7.41 -8.09
N ILE A 186 9.17 -7.77 -9.12
CA ILE A 186 9.61 -7.69 -10.53
C ILE A 186 10.02 -6.26 -10.88
N TRP A 187 9.23 -5.27 -10.44
CA TRP A 187 9.56 -3.88 -10.64
C TRP A 187 10.92 -3.52 -10.01
N PHE A 188 11.16 -3.87 -8.73
CA PHE A 188 12.45 -3.61 -8.08
C PHE A 188 13.61 -4.32 -8.79
N GLN A 189 13.42 -5.55 -9.27
CA GLN A 189 14.42 -6.29 -10.06
C GLN A 189 14.75 -5.56 -11.36
N SER A 190 13.76 -4.96 -12.02
CA SER A 190 13.95 -4.19 -13.26
C SER A 190 14.73 -2.88 -13.06
N GLN A 191 14.92 -2.44 -11.82
CA GLN A 191 15.71 -1.24 -11.50
C GLN A 191 17.21 -1.55 -11.27
N ILE A 192 17.59 -2.82 -11.17
CA ILE A 192 19.00 -3.21 -11.01
C ILE A 192 19.77 -2.81 -12.27
N GLY A 193 20.88 -2.09 -12.09
CA GLY A 193 21.74 -1.65 -13.19
C GLY A 193 21.31 -0.37 -13.90
N LYS A 194 20.15 0.20 -13.57
CA LYS A 194 19.77 1.54 -14.05
C LYS A 194 20.49 2.61 -13.22
N SER A 195 21.31 3.42 -13.87
CA SER A 195 22.04 4.53 -13.28
C SER A 195 21.07 5.53 -12.64
N GLY A 196 21.08 5.63 -11.30
CA GLY A 196 20.25 6.54 -10.52
C GLY A 196 19.65 5.92 -9.27
N VAL A 197 19.42 4.60 -9.27
CA VAL A 197 18.85 3.87 -8.13
C VAL A 197 19.86 2.82 -7.70
N SER A 198 20.75 3.17 -6.75
CA SER A 198 21.76 2.23 -6.24
C SER A 198 21.12 1.21 -5.29
N ILE A 199 20.25 0.35 -5.83
CA ILE A 199 19.69 -0.81 -5.12
C ILE A 199 20.77 -1.90 -4.96
N ALA A 200 21.73 -1.93 -5.90
CA ALA A 200 22.72 -2.99 -6.10
C ALA A 200 23.51 -3.37 -4.84
N ALA A 201 23.97 -2.40 -4.03
CA ALA A 201 24.94 -2.70 -2.97
C ALA A 201 24.39 -3.56 -1.80
N HIS A 202 23.06 -3.66 -1.61
CA HIS A 202 22.46 -4.41 -0.48
C HIS A 202 21.36 -5.39 -0.92
N SER A 203 21.06 -5.41 -2.23
CA SER A 203 20.02 -6.22 -2.82
C SER A 203 20.52 -7.49 -3.46
N GLU A 204 21.82 -7.59 -3.77
CA GLU A 204 22.43 -8.78 -4.35
C GLU A 204 22.11 -10.05 -3.54
N SER A 205 22.20 -10.01 -2.21
CA SER A 205 21.85 -11.17 -1.37
C SER A 205 20.37 -11.55 -1.45
N PHE A 206 19.45 -10.60 -1.62
CA PHE A 206 18.01 -10.88 -1.73
C PHE A 206 17.62 -11.34 -3.14
N PHE A 207 18.23 -10.74 -4.16
CA PHE A 207 17.94 -11.06 -5.55
C PHE A 207 18.65 -12.31 -6.04
N ASN A 208 19.84 -12.64 -5.53
CA ASN A 208 20.47 -13.94 -5.75
C ASN A 208 19.57 -15.04 -5.22
N HIS A 209 19.03 -14.88 -4.00
CA HIS A 209 18.12 -15.88 -3.43
C HIS A 209 16.78 -15.98 -4.20
N ALA A 210 16.28 -14.86 -4.72
CA ALA A 210 15.08 -14.85 -5.57
C ALA A 210 15.33 -15.48 -6.95
N GLN A 211 16.49 -15.26 -7.56
CA GLN A 211 16.89 -15.94 -8.81
C GLN A 211 17.16 -17.42 -8.59
N GLU A 212 17.79 -17.79 -7.47
CA GLU A 212 17.98 -19.18 -7.06
C GLU A 212 16.63 -19.88 -6.85
N MET A 213 15.67 -19.22 -6.21
CA MET A 213 14.31 -19.75 -6.09
C MET A 213 13.61 -19.90 -7.44
N GLN A 214 13.67 -18.91 -8.33
CA GLN A 214 13.08 -19.02 -9.67
C GLN A 214 13.74 -20.13 -10.49
N LYS A 215 15.05 -20.30 -10.36
CA LYS A 215 15.78 -21.43 -10.98
C LYS A 215 15.36 -22.75 -10.36
N ALA A 216 15.22 -22.82 -9.04
CA ALA A 216 14.79 -24.03 -8.35
C ALA A 216 13.34 -24.40 -8.69
N GLU A 217 12.45 -23.42 -8.82
CA GLU A 217 11.06 -23.62 -9.24
C GLU A 217 11.01 -24.12 -10.70
N ALA A 218 11.72 -23.49 -11.62
CA ALA A 218 11.85 -23.96 -12.99
C ALA A 218 12.48 -25.37 -13.10
N GLN A 219 13.46 -25.68 -12.25
CA GLN A 219 14.06 -27.02 -12.18
C GLN A 219 13.10 -28.07 -11.60
N MET A 220 12.23 -27.70 -10.68
CA MET A 220 11.18 -28.61 -10.18
C MET A 220 10.10 -28.84 -11.23
N ASP A 221 9.68 -27.81 -11.95
CA ASP A 221 8.74 -27.95 -13.06
C ASP A 221 9.31 -28.85 -14.17
N GLU A 222 10.60 -28.69 -14.50
CA GLU A 222 11.30 -29.55 -15.47
C GLU A 222 11.42 -31.01 -14.98
N LEU A 223 11.66 -31.23 -13.69
CA LEU A 223 11.71 -32.56 -13.09
C LEU A 223 10.34 -33.24 -13.06
N ASP A 224 9.27 -32.47 -12.85
CA ASP A 224 7.90 -32.98 -12.86
C ASP A 224 7.46 -33.31 -14.29
N GLU A 225 7.83 -32.51 -15.29
CA GLU A 225 7.63 -32.84 -16.72
C GLU A 225 8.38 -34.11 -17.12
N ASP A 226 9.66 -34.27 -16.73
CA ASP A 226 10.45 -35.47 -17.06
C ASP A 226 9.90 -36.73 -16.36
N LYS A 227 9.34 -36.60 -15.15
CA LYS A 227 8.63 -37.70 -14.47
C LYS A 227 7.35 -38.07 -15.19
N ILE A 228 6.53 -37.10 -15.58
CA ILE A 228 5.29 -37.34 -16.34
C ILE A 228 5.61 -38.06 -17.66
N GLN A 229 6.64 -37.62 -18.39
CA GLN A 229 7.07 -38.29 -19.63
C GLN A 229 7.58 -39.72 -19.40
N LYS A 230 8.32 -39.97 -18.31
CA LYS A 230 8.76 -41.32 -17.94
C LYS A 230 7.59 -42.23 -17.56
N GLU A 231 6.61 -41.70 -16.83
CA GLU A 231 5.39 -42.44 -16.47
C GLU A 231 4.53 -42.76 -17.70
N GLU A 232 4.35 -41.80 -18.62
CA GLU A 232 3.69 -42.05 -19.91
C GLU A 232 4.45 -43.10 -20.75
N GLY A 233 5.79 -43.04 -20.76
CA GLY A 233 6.63 -44.04 -21.45
C GLY A 233 6.49 -45.45 -20.85
N LEU A 234 6.40 -45.56 -19.52
CA LEU A 234 6.18 -46.82 -18.83
C LEU A 234 4.75 -47.35 -19.05
N LEU A 235 3.74 -46.48 -19.03
CA LEU A 235 2.35 -46.84 -19.33
C LEU A 235 2.20 -47.32 -20.77
N ASN A 236 2.82 -46.63 -21.74
CA ASN A 236 2.81 -47.05 -23.13
C ASN A 236 3.52 -48.40 -23.35
N ARG A 237 4.65 -48.64 -22.68
CA ARG A 237 5.33 -49.96 -22.74
C ARG A 237 4.48 -51.06 -22.11
N THR A 238 3.84 -50.78 -20.98
CA THR A 238 3.01 -51.77 -20.27
C THR A 238 1.73 -52.07 -21.06
N TYR A 239 1.10 -51.06 -21.65
CA TYR A 239 -0.06 -51.19 -22.52
C TYR A 239 0.27 -51.99 -23.79
N ASN A 240 1.38 -51.66 -24.46
CA ASN A 240 1.83 -52.40 -25.65
C ASN A 240 2.22 -53.86 -25.33
N SER A 241 2.87 -54.09 -24.19
CA SER A 241 3.20 -55.45 -23.74
C SER A 241 1.95 -56.27 -23.39
N ALA A 242 0.94 -55.64 -22.76
CA ALA A 242 -0.34 -56.29 -22.48
C ALA A 242 -1.11 -56.62 -23.77
N LEU A 243 -1.10 -55.72 -24.77
CA LEU A 243 -1.69 -55.94 -26.09
C LEU A 243 -1.02 -57.06 -26.88
N GLU A 244 0.32 -57.12 -26.87
CA GLU A 244 1.06 -58.24 -27.49
C GLU A 244 0.76 -59.56 -26.78
N THR A 245 0.63 -59.55 -25.46
CA THR A 245 0.32 -60.75 -24.68
C THR A 245 -1.10 -61.24 -24.97
N MET A 246 -2.08 -60.33 -25.05
CA MET A 246 -3.45 -60.67 -25.45
C MET A 246 -3.52 -61.17 -26.91
N GLY A 247 -2.75 -60.58 -27.83
CA GLY A 247 -2.63 -61.04 -29.22
C GLY A 247 -2.04 -62.46 -29.34
N ARG A 248 -1.06 -62.79 -28.48
CA ARG A 248 -0.51 -64.16 -28.40
C ARG A 248 -1.48 -65.16 -27.80
N VAL A 249 -2.25 -64.77 -26.79
CA VAL A 249 -3.30 -65.64 -26.21
C VAL A 249 -4.41 -65.90 -27.23
N ALA A 250 -4.86 -64.88 -27.97
CA ALA A 250 -5.87 -65.04 -29.01
C ALA A 250 -5.42 -65.99 -30.15
N SER A 251 -4.13 -65.95 -30.51
CA SER A 251 -3.56 -66.84 -31.54
C SER A 251 -3.37 -68.29 -31.07
N TYR A 252 -3.22 -68.52 -29.76
CA TYR A 252 -3.23 -69.87 -29.19
C TYR A 252 -4.64 -70.51 -29.19
N PHE A 253 -5.69 -69.72 -29.02
CA PHE A 253 -7.07 -70.21 -29.10
C PHE A 253 -7.56 -70.44 -30.55
N SER A 254 -6.99 -69.76 -31.55
CA SER A 254 -7.33 -70.00 -32.97
C SER A 254 -6.68 -71.25 -33.59
N LEU A 255 -5.73 -71.89 -32.91
CA LEU A 255 -5.06 -73.12 -33.37
C LEU A 255 -5.64 -74.40 -32.73
N SER A 256 -6.69 -74.27 -31.92
CA SER A 256 -7.41 -75.37 -31.26
C SER A 256 -8.86 -75.52 -31.71
N SER A 257 -9.20 -74.99 -32.90
CA SER A 257 -10.48 -75.20 -33.59
C SER A 257 -10.29 -75.99 -34.88
#